data_AF-A0A0B4XFV6-F1
#
_entry.id   AF-A0A0B4XFV6-F1
#
_cell.length_a   1.000
_cell.length_b   1.000
_cell.length_c   1.000
_cell.angle_alpha   90.00
_cell.angle_beta   90.00
_cell.angle_gamma   90.00
#
_symmetry.space_group_name_H-M   'P 1'
#
loop_
_entity.id
_entity.type
_entity.pdbx_description
1 polymer ?
#
loop_
_entity_poly.entity_id
_entity_poly.type
_entity_poly.pdbx_seq_one_letter_code
_entity_poly.pdbx_strand_id
1 'polypeptide(L)'
;MQLLAVRSGGLLNGAELSRTSGITQTTLRRYLTLLETLFLVRWVPAWASNLGKRLQKSPKLFLSDHALMAHLQGQGEAALLPGALVEAFVHAELAKHQGWAAMRTQLMHYRAFTGMEVDFVLENRRSELVGIEVKAASTITSKDLKDLRHLRDTTPRQFRRGI
;
A
#
# COMPACT_ATOMS: atom_id res chain seq x y z
N MET A 1 4.09 -14.23 -10.85
CA MET A 1 3.23 -13.04 -10.87
C MET A 1 1.87 -13.25 -10.22
N GLN A 2 1.12 -14.32 -10.52
CA GLN A 2 -0.22 -14.57 -9.92
C GLN A 2 -0.22 -14.57 -8.39
N LEU A 3 0.79 -15.20 -7.76
CA LEU A 3 0.94 -15.18 -6.29
C LEU A 3 1.10 -13.76 -5.72
N LEU A 4 1.77 -12.85 -6.44
CA LEU A 4 1.89 -11.44 -6.05
C LEU A 4 0.57 -10.69 -6.26
N ALA A 5 -0.16 -11.00 -7.33
CA ALA A 5 -1.46 -10.41 -7.62
C ALA A 5 -2.47 -10.70 -6.50
N VAL A 6 -2.54 -11.94 -6.00
CA VAL A 6 -3.42 -12.32 -4.88
C VAL A 6 -3.02 -11.63 -3.57
N ARG A 7 -1.77 -11.22 -3.41
CA ARG A 7 -1.23 -10.61 -2.19
C ARG A 7 -0.92 -9.11 -2.32
N SER A 8 -1.35 -8.49 -3.41
CA SER A 8 -1.17 -7.06 -3.66
C SER A 8 -1.85 -6.25 -2.56
N GLY A 9 -1.18 -5.21 -2.06
CA GLY A 9 -1.63 -4.42 -0.90
C GLY A 9 -1.32 -5.05 0.45
N GLY A 10 -0.88 -6.31 0.49
CA GLY A 10 -0.47 -6.99 1.70
C GLY A 10 0.98 -6.70 2.12
N LEU A 11 1.27 -6.92 3.40
CA LEU A 11 2.64 -7.00 3.89
C LEU A 11 3.33 -8.22 3.29
N LEU A 12 4.51 -8.02 2.72
CA LEU A 12 5.22 -9.09 2.03
C LEU A 12 6.14 -9.85 2.98
N ASN A 13 5.86 -11.15 3.15
CA ASN A 13 6.75 -12.09 3.83
C ASN A 13 7.53 -12.91 2.80
N GLY A 14 8.81 -12.59 2.62
CA GLY A 14 9.67 -13.26 1.63
C GLY A 14 9.88 -14.75 1.88
N ALA A 15 9.92 -15.18 3.15
CA ALA A 15 10.06 -16.60 3.50
C ALA A 15 8.78 -17.39 3.16
N GLU A 16 7.61 -16.79 3.42
CA GLU A 16 6.33 -17.39 3.03
C GLU A 16 6.19 -17.48 1.51
N LEU A 17 6.48 -16.40 0.78
CA LEU A 17 6.43 -16.40 -0.68
C LEU A 17 7.39 -17.42 -1.29
N SER A 18 8.60 -17.54 -0.74
CA SER A 18 9.58 -18.55 -1.18
C SER A 18 9.02 -19.97 -1.02
N ARG A 19 8.43 -20.29 0.14
CA ARG A 19 7.81 -21.59 0.40
C ARG A 19 6.64 -21.87 -0.54
N THR A 20 5.72 -20.90 -0.72
CA THR A 20 4.53 -21.09 -1.56
C THR A 20 4.87 -21.19 -3.05
N SER A 21 5.89 -20.46 -3.52
CA SER A 21 6.30 -20.48 -4.92
C SER A 21 7.30 -21.60 -5.27
N GLY A 22 7.92 -22.24 -4.27
CA GLY A 22 9.03 -23.17 -4.48
C GLY A 22 10.33 -22.50 -4.95
N ILE A 23 10.39 -21.16 -4.98
CA ILE A 23 11.56 -20.40 -5.42
C ILE A 23 12.44 -20.08 -4.21
N THR A 24 13.75 -20.30 -4.29
CA THR A 24 14.68 -19.93 -3.22
C THR A 24 14.62 -18.43 -2.91
N GLN A 25 14.83 -18.04 -1.65
CA GLN A 25 14.72 -16.62 -1.26
C GLN A 25 15.67 -15.70 -2.05
N THR A 26 16.87 -16.17 -2.39
CA THR A 26 17.86 -15.42 -3.18
C THR A 26 17.35 -15.14 -4.60
N THR A 27 16.77 -16.15 -5.26
CA THR A 27 16.17 -16.01 -6.59
C THR A 27 14.90 -15.16 -6.55
N LEU A 28 14.04 -15.38 -5.54
CA LEU A 28 12.83 -14.58 -5.35
C LEU A 28 13.16 -13.09 -5.21
N ARG A 29 14.17 -12.74 -4.42
CA ARG A 29 14.63 -11.36 -4.27
C ARG A 29 15.08 -10.75 -5.60
N ARG A 30 15.84 -11.49 -6.40
CA ARG A 30 16.25 -11.06 -7.75
C ARG A 30 15.04 -10.81 -8.66
N TYR A 31 14.04 -11.70 -8.63
CA TYR A 31 12.82 -11.52 -9.41
C TYR A 31 12.01 -10.31 -8.95
N LEU A 32 11.86 -10.09 -7.64
CA LEU A 32 11.18 -8.90 -7.14
C LEU A 32 11.89 -7.61 -7.56
N THR A 33 13.23 -7.57 -7.49
CA THR A 33 14.02 -6.42 -7.99
C THR A 33 13.83 -6.21 -9.50
N LEU A 34 13.78 -7.28 -10.29
CA LEU A 34 13.53 -7.18 -11.73
C LEU A 34 12.12 -6.63 -12.00
N LEU A 35 11.10 -7.14 -11.32
CA LEU A 35 9.71 -6.68 -11.48
C LEU A 35 9.53 -5.22 -11.08
N GLU A 36 10.22 -4.77 -10.02
CA GLU A 36 10.25 -3.37 -9.60
C GLU A 36 10.94 -2.49 -10.66
N THR A 37 12.07 -2.94 -11.21
CA THR A 37 12.81 -2.23 -12.27
C THR A 37 11.98 -2.09 -13.55
N LEU A 38 11.16 -3.10 -13.85
CA LEU A 38 10.22 -3.10 -14.98
C LEU A 38 8.92 -2.33 -14.68
N PHE A 39 8.80 -1.70 -13.50
CA PHE A 39 7.61 -1.00 -13.03
C PHE A 39 6.34 -1.86 -12.97
N LEU A 40 6.48 -3.19 -12.85
CA LEU A 40 5.36 -4.13 -12.72
C LEU A 40 4.84 -4.23 -11.28
N VAL A 41 5.71 -3.96 -10.31
CA VAL A 41 5.36 -3.88 -8.89
C VAL A 41 5.95 -2.62 -8.27
N ARG A 42 5.34 -2.15 -7.18
CA ARG A 42 5.83 -1.04 -6.37
C ARG A 42 5.79 -1.39 -4.89
N TRP A 43 6.82 -0.97 -4.16
CA TRP A 43 6.84 -1.04 -2.71
C TRP A 43 6.25 0.23 -2.10
N VAL A 44 5.37 0.04 -1.12
CA VAL A 44 4.87 1.11 -0.27
C VAL A 44 5.49 0.92 1.11
N PRO A 45 6.49 1.74 1.51
CA PRO A 45 7.13 1.61 2.80
C PRO A 45 6.18 1.96 3.96
N ALA A 46 6.49 1.46 5.15
CA ALA A 46 5.73 1.79 6.34
C ALA A 46 6.12 3.17 6.88
N TRP A 47 5.13 3.95 7.29
CA TRP A 47 5.31 5.19 8.03
C TRP A 47 5.52 4.92 9.53
N ALA A 48 6.40 5.73 10.12
CA ALA A 48 6.60 5.87 11.55
C ALA A 48 7.23 7.24 11.82
N SER A 49 6.97 7.87 12.96
CA SER A 49 7.62 9.17 13.27
C SER A 49 9.15 9.06 13.37
N ASN A 50 9.67 7.90 13.79
CA ASN A 50 11.10 7.63 13.88
C ASN A 50 11.59 6.82 12.66
N LEU A 51 12.64 7.30 12.00
CA LEU A 51 13.20 6.67 10.79
C LEU A 51 13.70 5.24 11.06
N GLY A 52 14.35 4.99 12.20
CA GLY A 52 14.79 3.64 12.59
C GLY A 52 13.62 2.68 12.77
N LYS A 53 12.48 3.15 13.30
CA LYS A 53 11.24 2.36 13.36
C LYS A 53 10.63 2.13 11.97
N ARG A 54 10.79 3.04 11.01
CA ARG A 54 10.34 2.82 9.62
C ARG A 54 11.07 1.64 8.99
N LEU A 55 12.40 1.58 9.14
CA LEU A 55 13.25 0.54 8.55
C LEU A 55 12.97 -0.87 9.08
N GLN A 56 12.43 -0.98 10.31
CA GLN A 56 12.07 -2.27 10.91
C GLN A 56 10.71 -2.80 10.45
N LYS A 57 9.85 -1.95 9.89
CA LYS A 57 8.50 -2.33 9.49
C LYS A 57 8.48 -2.82 8.05
N SER A 58 7.78 -3.93 7.81
CA SER A 58 7.64 -4.49 6.47
C SER A 58 6.88 -3.53 5.54
N PRO A 59 7.32 -3.37 4.28
CA PRO A 59 6.56 -2.65 3.27
C PRO A 59 5.35 -3.47 2.79
N LYS A 60 4.38 -2.78 2.20
CA LYS A 60 3.37 -3.39 1.33
C LYS A 60 3.93 -3.52 -0.09
N LEU A 61 3.52 -4.56 -0.82
CA LEU A 61 3.81 -4.69 -2.25
C LEU A 61 2.51 -4.52 -3.04
N PHE A 62 2.52 -3.66 -4.06
CA PHE A 62 1.41 -3.50 -4.98
C PHE A 62 1.83 -3.91 -6.39
N LEU A 63 0.92 -4.51 -7.14
CA LEU A 63 1.01 -4.50 -8.59
C LEU A 63 0.76 -3.06 -9.07
N SER A 64 1.53 -2.63 -10.06
CA SER A 64 1.46 -1.25 -10.57
C SER A 64 0.16 -0.93 -11.32
N ASP A 65 -0.53 -1.96 -11.81
CA ASP A 65 -1.75 -1.86 -12.59
C ASP A 65 -2.82 -2.83 -12.05
N HIS A 66 -4.00 -2.29 -11.78
CA HIS A 66 -5.12 -3.03 -11.20
C HIS A 66 -5.79 -3.97 -12.21
N ALA A 67 -5.79 -3.64 -13.52
CA ALA A 67 -6.32 -4.52 -14.55
C ALA A 67 -5.39 -5.73 -14.79
N LEU A 68 -4.07 -5.53 -14.75
CA LEU A 68 -3.10 -6.61 -14.73
C LEU A 68 -3.29 -7.51 -13.50
N MET A 69 -3.51 -6.91 -12.33
CA MET A 69 -3.83 -7.65 -11.11
C MET A 69 -5.10 -8.48 -11.27
N ALA A 70 -6.18 -7.89 -11.79
CA ALA A 70 -7.44 -8.58 -12.05
C ALA A 70 -7.27 -9.76 -13.01
N HIS A 71 -6.57 -9.54 -14.13
CA HIS A 71 -6.25 -10.57 -15.11
C HIS A 71 -5.45 -11.73 -14.48
N LEU A 72 -4.40 -11.43 -13.71
CA LEU A 72 -3.58 -12.44 -13.04
C LEU A 72 -4.33 -13.22 -11.95
N GLN A 73 -5.39 -12.63 -11.38
CA GLN A 73 -6.29 -13.29 -10.45
C GLN A 73 -7.38 -14.11 -11.16
N GLY A 74 -7.44 -14.10 -12.49
CA GLY A 74 -8.47 -14.77 -13.27
C GLY A 74 -9.84 -14.09 -13.20
N GLN A 75 -9.89 -12.80 -12.83
CA GLN A 75 -11.13 -12.02 -12.86
C GLN A 75 -11.45 -11.60 -14.30
N GLY A 76 -12.71 -11.82 -14.73
CA GLY A 76 -13.18 -11.41 -16.05
C GLY A 76 -13.53 -9.91 -16.13
N GLU A 77 -13.86 -9.43 -17.34
CA GLU A 77 -14.17 -8.01 -17.64
C GLU A 77 -15.30 -7.40 -16.79
N ALA A 78 -16.20 -8.24 -16.26
CA ALA A 78 -17.37 -7.82 -15.48
C ALA A 78 -17.17 -7.91 -13.95
N ALA A 79 -15.96 -8.16 -13.46
CA ALA A 79 -15.74 -8.23 -12.02
C ALA A 79 -15.89 -6.85 -11.37
N LEU A 80 -16.96 -6.68 -10.58
CA LEU A 80 -17.08 -5.63 -9.56
C LEU A 80 -15.72 -5.49 -8.87
N LEU A 81 -15.11 -4.30 -8.88
CA LEU A 81 -13.79 -4.07 -8.26
C LEU A 81 -13.86 -4.48 -6.78
N PRO A 82 -13.32 -5.66 -6.38
CA PRO A 82 -13.29 -6.04 -4.98
C PRO A 82 -12.38 -5.06 -4.24
N GLY A 83 -12.52 -4.97 -2.92
CA GLY A 83 -11.77 -4.01 -2.10
C GLY A 83 -10.28 -3.89 -2.44
N ALA A 84 -9.59 -5.03 -2.63
CA ALA A 84 -8.19 -5.07 -3.00
C ALA A 84 -7.86 -4.51 -4.40
N LEU A 85 -8.77 -4.67 -5.39
CA LEU A 85 -8.58 -4.06 -6.71
C LEU A 85 -8.82 -2.54 -6.65
N VAL A 86 -9.77 -2.08 -5.83
CA VAL A 86 -9.95 -0.63 -5.59
C VAL A 86 -8.73 -0.04 -4.89
N GLU A 87 -8.19 -0.71 -3.87
CA GLU A 87 -6.96 -0.29 -3.20
C GLU A 87 -5.77 -0.22 -4.18
N ALA A 88 -5.62 -1.24 -5.04
CA ALA A 88 -4.59 -1.24 -6.08
C ALA A 88 -4.77 -0.13 -7.12
N PHE A 89 -6.01 0.15 -7.53
CA PHE A 89 -6.35 1.28 -8.40
C PHE A 89 -5.95 2.61 -7.75
N VAL A 90 -6.39 2.85 -6.50
CA VAL A 90 -6.06 4.07 -5.75
C VAL A 90 -4.55 4.23 -5.59
N HIS A 91 -3.83 3.16 -5.26
CA HIS A 91 -2.37 3.18 -5.21
C HIS A 91 -1.75 3.62 -6.55
N ALA A 92 -2.22 3.06 -7.67
CA ALA A 92 -1.72 3.41 -9.00
C ALA A 92 -1.98 4.89 -9.35
N GLU A 93 -3.17 5.41 -9.02
CA GLU A 93 -3.49 6.83 -9.20
C GLU A 93 -2.62 7.74 -8.32
N LEU A 94 -2.45 7.40 -7.03
CA LEU A 94 -1.59 8.15 -6.12
C LEU A 94 -0.13 8.19 -6.60
N ALA A 95 0.40 7.04 -7.04
CA ALA A 95 1.76 6.96 -7.57
C ALA A 95 1.94 7.81 -8.84
N LYS A 96 0.95 7.83 -9.74
CA LYS A 96 0.95 8.72 -10.92
C LYS A 96 0.92 10.18 -10.51
N HIS A 97 0.02 10.56 -9.58
CA HIS A 97 -0.13 11.93 -9.09
C HIS A 97 1.16 12.48 -8.48
N GLN A 98 1.93 11.66 -7.76
CA GLN A 98 3.24 12.07 -7.22
C GLN A 98 4.23 12.53 -8.31
N GLY A 99 4.09 12.05 -9.55
CA GLY A 99 4.98 12.40 -10.66
C GLY A 99 4.80 13.82 -11.18
N TRP A 100 3.62 14.43 -10.99
CA TRP A 100 3.30 15.75 -11.55
C TRP A 100 2.71 16.75 -10.54
N ALA A 101 2.47 16.33 -9.29
CA ALA A 101 2.02 17.23 -8.23
C ALA A 101 3.09 18.30 -7.91
N ALA A 102 2.66 19.56 -7.74
CA ALA A 102 3.53 20.65 -7.32
C ALA A 102 4.15 20.42 -5.93
N MET A 103 3.40 19.77 -5.03
CA MET A 103 3.89 19.37 -3.72
C MET A 103 4.41 17.93 -3.78
N ARG A 104 5.71 17.77 -3.54
CA ARG A 104 6.32 16.43 -3.42
C ARG A 104 5.96 15.79 -2.09
N THR A 105 5.50 14.55 -2.16
CA THR A 105 5.15 13.71 -1.01
C THR A 105 5.79 12.33 -1.16
N GLN A 106 5.96 11.63 -0.04
CA GLN A 106 6.25 10.21 0.00
C GLN A 106 4.96 9.44 0.24
N LEU A 107 4.73 8.38 -0.53
CA LEU A 107 3.60 7.47 -0.38
C LEU A 107 4.02 6.29 0.50
N MET A 108 3.34 6.13 1.62
CA MET A 108 3.61 5.11 2.65
C MET A 108 2.30 4.46 3.09
N HIS A 109 2.36 3.43 3.91
CA HIS A 109 1.22 2.91 4.67
C HIS A 109 1.41 3.16 6.17
N TYR A 110 0.35 3.10 6.97
CA TYR A 110 0.48 3.14 8.42
C TYR A 110 -0.09 1.89 9.06
N ARG A 111 0.67 1.31 10.00
CA ARG A 111 0.23 0.21 10.84
C ARG A 111 0.73 0.38 12.26
N ALA A 112 -0.21 0.40 13.21
CA ALA A 112 0.03 0.44 14.64
C ALA A 112 0.26 -0.98 15.19
N PHE A 113 0.91 -1.07 16.36
CA PHE A 113 1.08 -2.35 17.07
C PHE A 113 -0.27 -2.91 17.57
N THR A 114 -1.24 -2.04 17.83
CA THR A 114 -2.62 -2.38 18.20
C THR A 114 -3.43 -2.98 17.04
N GLY A 115 -2.86 -3.07 15.84
CA GLY A 115 -3.53 -3.61 14.65
C GLY A 115 -4.30 -2.60 13.81
N MET A 116 -4.38 -1.33 14.24
CA MET A 116 -4.96 -0.26 13.42
C MET A 116 -4.09 0.03 12.19
N GLU A 117 -4.72 0.15 11.03
CA GLU A 117 -4.07 0.25 9.74
C GLU A 117 -4.74 1.33 8.89
N VAL A 118 -3.94 2.20 8.27
CA VAL A 118 -4.40 3.16 7.25
C VAL A 118 -3.71 2.81 5.95
N ASP A 119 -4.49 2.62 4.89
CA ASP A 119 -4.00 2.09 3.60
C ASP A 119 -2.86 2.91 3.04
N PHE A 120 -3.03 4.24 2.98
CA PHE A 120 -2.00 5.16 2.51
C PHE A 120 -1.83 6.39 3.40
N VAL A 121 -0.57 6.83 3.51
CA VAL A 121 -0.17 8.08 4.14
C VAL A 121 0.74 8.82 3.18
N LEU A 122 0.41 10.08 2.90
CA LEU A 122 1.27 11.01 2.19
C LEU A 122 1.99 11.90 3.19
N GLU A 123 3.32 11.88 3.18
CA GLU A 123 4.15 12.78 3.98
C GLU A 123 4.90 13.77 3.08
N ASN A 124 4.78 15.06 3.36
CA ASN A 124 5.59 16.07 2.67
C ASN A 124 6.91 16.37 3.41
N ARG A 125 7.76 17.24 2.84
CA ARG A 125 9.05 17.61 3.44
C ARG A 125 8.96 18.35 4.78
N ARG A 126 7.79 18.87 5.15
CA ARG A 126 7.51 19.51 6.44
C ARG A 126 7.01 18.51 7.49
N SER A 127 7.08 17.21 7.18
CA SER A 127 6.57 16.12 8.01
C SER A 127 5.06 16.20 8.26
N GLU A 128 4.33 16.84 7.35
CA GLU A 128 2.87 16.94 7.39
C GLU A 128 2.24 15.73 6.70
N LEU A 129 1.17 15.20 7.30
CA LEU A 129 0.55 13.94 6.90
C LEU A 129 -0.86 14.14 6.38
N VAL A 130 -1.16 13.45 5.28
CA VAL A 130 -2.51 13.18 4.82
C VAL A 130 -2.75 11.67 4.90
N GLY A 131 -3.75 11.26 5.66
CA GLY A 131 -4.21 9.86 5.72
C GLY A 131 -5.27 9.59 4.65
N ILE A 132 -5.20 8.43 4.01
CA ILE A 132 -6.15 7.99 2.98
C ILE A 132 -6.53 6.55 3.28
N GLU A 133 -7.83 6.33 3.45
CA GLU A 133 -8.44 5.03 3.67
C GLU A 133 -9.29 4.66 2.45
N VAL A 134 -9.15 3.44 1.93
CA VAL A 134 -9.86 2.98 0.75
C VAL A 134 -10.99 2.03 1.15
N LYS A 135 -12.21 2.31 0.69
CA LYS A 135 -13.38 1.46 0.90
C LYS A 135 -14.11 1.23 -0.42
N ALA A 136 -14.27 -0.03 -0.80
CA ALA A 136 -15.17 -0.44 -1.88
C ALA A 136 -16.61 -0.59 -1.33
N ALA A 137 -17.19 0.50 -0.86
CA ALA A 137 -18.53 0.55 -0.29
C ALA A 137 -19.28 1.80 -0.76
N SER A 138 -20.60 1.70 -0.94
CA SER A 138 -21.45 2.82 -1.33
C SER A 138 -21.74 3.78 -0.16
N THR A 139 -21.57 3.34 1.08
CA THR A 139 -21.81 4.12 2.29
C THR A 139 -20.61 4.03 3.22
N ILE A 140 -20.12 5.18 3.67
CA ILE A 140 -19.04 5.29 4.66
C ILE A 140 -19.66 5.60 6.03
N THR A 141 -19.26 4.87 7.05
CA THR A 141 -19.72 5.06 8.42
C THR A 141 -18.60 5.60 9.30
N SER A 142 -18.96 6.13 10.48
CA SER A 142 -17.96 6.55 11.46
C SER A 142 -16.97 5.45 11.83
N LYS A 143 -17.37 4.16 11.78
CA LYS A 143 -16.49 3.02 12.11
C LYS A 143 -15.33 2.87 11.11
N ASP A 144 -15.55 3.22 9.85
CA ASP A 144 -14.54 3.14 8.78
C ASP A 144 -13.43 4.17 8.95
N LEU A 145 -13.69 5.24 9.69
CA LEU A 145 -12.73 6.32 9.98
C LEU A 145 -11.94 6.11 11.28
N LYS A 146 -12.11 4.96 11.95
CA LYS A 146 -11.44 4.70 13.25
C LYS A 146 -9.92 4.73 13.14
N ASP A 147 -9.38 4.16 12.06
CA ASP A 147 -7.94 4.02 11.88
C ASP A 147 -7.30 5.36 11.51
N LEU A 148 -7.99 6.18 10.71
CA LEU A 148 -7.60 7.56 10.43
C LEU A 148 -7.63 8.45 11.68
N ARG A 149 -8.65 8.29 12.55
CA ARG A 149 -8.68 8.98 13.85
C ARG A 149 -7.52 8.56 14.74
N HIS A 150 -7.19 7.27 14.77
CA HIS A 150 -6.04 6.80 15.52
C HIS A 150 -4.72 7.38 15.01
N LEU A 151 -4.55 7.46 13.68
CA LEU A 151 -3.39 8.12 13.07
C LEU A 151 -3.31 9.59 13.52
N ARG A 152 -4.42 10.35 13.43
CA ARG A 152 -4.49 11.73 13.91
C ARG A 152 -4.11 11.85 15.38
N ASP A 153 -4.72 11.03 16.23
CA ASP A 153 -4.55 11.12 17.69
C ASP A 153 -3.12 10.74 18.13
N THR A 154 -2.48 9.83 17.38
CA THR A 154 -1.07 9.45 17.60
C THR A 154 -0.08 10.49 17.05
N THR A 155 -0.50 11.31 16.07
CA THR A 155 0.38 12.22 15.34
C THR A 155 -0.19 13.65 15.19
N PRO A 156 -0.72 14.27 16.27
CA PRO A 156 -1.57 15.47 16.16
C PRO A 156 -0.85 16.70 15.58
N ARG A 157 0.47 16.78 15.75
CA ARG A 157 1.29 17.87 15.19
C ARG A 157 1.51 17.75 13.67
N GLN A 158 1.48 16.52 13.17
CA GLN A 158 1.82 16.19 11.79
C GLN A 158 0.57 16.01 10.92
N PHE A 159 -0.50 15.43 11.48
CA PHE A 159 -1.74 15.16 10.76
C PHE A 159 -2.41 16.45 10.28
N ARG A 160 -2.73 16.52 8.98
CA ARG A 160 -3.39 17.67 8.36
C ARG A 160 -4.77 17.36 7.82
N ARG A 161 -4.96 16.21 7.17
CA ARG A 161 -6.20 15.84 6.45
C ARG A 161 -6.39 14.32 6.43
N GLY A 162 -7.63 13.89 6.20
CA GLY A 162 -8.02 12.48 6.04
C GLY A 162 -9.39 12.16 6.67
N ILE A 163 -9.86 13.02 7.57
CA ILE A 163 -11.19 13.01 8.20
C ILE A 163 -11.72 14.43 8.29
#